data_AF-A0A5B7TUT6-F1
#
_entry.id   AF-A0A5B7TUT6-F1
#
_cell.length_a   1.000
_cell.length_b   1.000
_cell.length_c   1.000
_cell.angle_alpha   90.00
_cell.angle_beta   90.00
_cell.angle_gamma   90.00
#
_symmetry.space_group_name_H-M   'P 1'
#
loop_
_entity.id
_entity.type
_entity.pdbx_description
1 polymer ?
#
loop_
_entity_poly.entity_id
_entity_poly.type
_entity_poly.pdbx_seq_one_letter_code
_entity_poly.pdbx_strand_id
1 'polypeptide(L)'
;MIKSIYFLLLILLNTITFSCSSEDNSESEEIELTQNKLVKIEKVNDTFKANYTYNSENRLKNWTGTQPNFSYEIELVYDANKKIIENHYQETGSRTYTSDTYFKYNNDNNLISYDDVNLTYNGHVITATGTIEGHQNATIELETNNVGLITKLTENDNYTVFDYNLDGNLTIAKNYNNNDILLSTYTIEYDQNINPFYGQMKSIYVERFIEFFYPFEGIYIGGFEGYSFPFQKNNIISISENSTEFVSYNYTYDTENYPLNVNENYSTDIYEFNIAYYD
;
A
#
# COMPACT_ATOMS: atom_id res chain seq x y z
N MET A 1 -36.52 28.37 70.34
CA MET A 1 -35.15 28.86 70.56
C MET A 1 -34.36 28.60 69.28
N ILE A 2 -34.06 29.68 68.55
CA ILE A 2 -32.82 29.94 67.77
C ILE A 2 -32.34 28.92 66.70
N LYS A 3 -32.30 29.43 65.45
CA LYS A 3 -31.35 29.24 64.31
C LYS A 3 -31.20 27.82 63.73
N SER A 4 -31.57 27.63 62.46
CA SER A 4 -30.76 27.91 61.25
C SER A 4 -29.47 27.12 61.21
N ILE A 5 -29.30 26.27 60.19
CA ILE A 5 -28.29 26.43 59.11
C ILE A 5 -28.26 25.15 58.26
N TYR A 6 -28.42 25.37 56.95
CA TYR A 6 -28.21 24.43 55.84
C TYR A 6 -26.85 23.73 55.92
N PHE A 7 -26.75 22.49 55.41
CA PHE A 7 -25.78 22.20 54.34
C PHE A 7 -26.08 20.87 53.62
N LEU A 8 -26.04 20.95 52.30
CA LEU A 8 -26.14 19.90 51.28
C LEU A 8 -25.28 18.67 51.56
N LEU A 9 -25.76 17.47 51.18
CA LEU A 9 -24.99 16.53 50.35
C LEU A 9 -25.89 15.43 49.75
N LEU A 10 -25.85 15.31 48.41
CA LEU A 10 -26.09 14.13 47.53
C LEU A 10 -27.35 13.26 47.81
N ILE A 11 -28.25 12.97 46.86
CA ILE A 11 -28.05 12.35 45.55
C ILE A 11 -29.24 12.76 44.65
N LEU A 12 -28.96 13.41 43.52
CA LEU A 12 -29.90 13.53 42.40
C LEU A 12 -29.80 12.25 41.58
N LEU A 13 -30.89 11.49 41.52
CA LEU A 13 -31.05 10.38 40.58
C LEU A 13 -32.20 10.70 39.63
N ASN A 14 -31.82 10.88 38.36
CA ASN A 14 -32.61 10.68 37.14
C ASN A 14 -33.98 11.36 37.01
N THR A 15 -34.00 12.44 36.22
CA THR A 15 -34.74 12.48 34.93
C THR A 15 -34.48 13.80 34.21
N ILE A 16 -33.71 13.79 33.12
CA ILE A 16 -33.85 14.76 32.01
C ILE A 16 -33.59 14.02 30.69
N THR A 17 -34.56 14.11 29.79
CA THR A 17 -34.57 13.66 28.39
C THR A 17 -33.67 14.53 27.50
N PHE A 18 -32.94 13.94 26.56
CA PHE A 18 -32.48 14.61 25.34
C PHE A 18 -32.57 13.69 24.12
N SER A 19 -33.02 14.31 23.03
CA SER A 19 -33.13 13.82 21.66
C SER A 19 -31.91 14.27 20.86
N CYS A 20 -31.43 13.45 19.92
CA CYS A 20 -30.71 13.76 18.66
C CYS A 20 -30.36 12.40 18.02
N SER A 21 -30.98 11.95 16.92
CA SER A 21 -30.64 12.24 15.52
C SER A 21 -29.14 12.42 15.27
N SER A 22 -28.53 11.46 14.58
CA SER A 22 -28.06 11.56 13.18
C SER A 22 -26.83 10.68 12.99
N GLU A 23 -26.88 9.88 11.92
CA GLU A 23 -25.74 9.46 11.09
C GLU A 23 -24.62 8.71 11.81
N ASP A 24 -24.66 7.38 11.69
CA ASP A 24 -23.45 6.55 11.67
C ASP A 24 -22.63 6.96 10.45
N ASN A 25 -21.96 8.11 10.56
CA ASN A 25 -20.85 8.44 9.69
C ASN A 25 -19.70 7.60 10.23
N SER A 26 -19.51 6.42 9.63
CA SER A 26 -18.21 5.75 9.70
C SER A 26 -17.21 6.64 8.96
N GLU A 27 -16.75 7.68 9.63
CA GLU A 27 -15.51 8.33 9.26
C GLU A 27 -14.48 7.21 9.24
N SER A 28 -14.03 6.87 8.04
CA SER A 28 -12.81 6.12 7.85
C SER A 28 -11.74 6.92 8.59
N GLU A 29 -11.35 6.47 9.78
CA GLU A 29 -10.22 7.06 10.49
C GLU A 29 -9.06 7.08 9.49
N GLU A 30 -8.67 8.30 9.12
CA GLU A 30 -7.48 8.55 8.35
C GLU A 30 -6.36 7.95 9.19
N ILE A 31 -5.85 6.77 8.79
CA ILE A 31 -4.66 6.18 9.39
C ILE A 31 -3.62 7.28 9.29
N GLU A 32 -3.36 7.98 10.41
CA GLU A 32 -2.23 8.89 10.51
C GLU A 32 -1.04 8.10 10.02
N LEU A 33 -0.24 8.70 9.13
CA LEU A 33 1.10 8.20 8.88
C LEU A 33 1.76 8.15 10.27
N THR A 34 1.75 6.97 10.88
CA THR A 34 2.39 6.72 12.16
C THR A 34 3.83 7.21 12.02
N GLN A 35 4.45 7.63 13.14
CA GLN A 35 5.83 8.12 13.22
C GLN A 35 6.86 7.06 12.76
N ASN A 36 6.78 6.63 11.51
CA ASN A 36 7.68 5.68 10.89
C ASN A 36 8.97 6.43 10.63
N LYS A 37 10.11 5.83 11.00
CA LYS A 37 11.39 6.34 10.56
C LYS A 37 11.41 6.37 9.04
N LEU A 38 11.75 7.53 8.51
CA LEU A 38 11.84 7.76 7.07
C LEU A 38 13.14 7.14 6.57
N VAL A 39 13.05 6.11 5.72
CA VAL A 39 14.23 5.51 5.11
C VAL A 39 14.84 6.51 4.17
N LYS A 40 16.15 6.68 4.28
CA LYS A 40 16.95 7.55 3.42
C LYS A 40 17.54 6.77 2.26
N ILE A 41 17.96 5.52 2.51
CA ILE A 41 18.66 4.69 1.53
C ILE A 41 18.47 3.21 1.83
N GLU A 42 18.28 2.43 0.78
CA GLU A 42 18.49 0.98 0.76
C GLU A 42 19.69 0.70 -0.16
N LYS A 43 20.65 -0.13 0.27
CA LYS A 43 21.91 -0.31 -0.46
C LYS A 43 22.47 -1.71 -0.32
N VAL A 44 22.66 -2.39 -1.45
CA VAL A 44 23.56 -3.54 -1.58
C VAL A 44 25.00 -3.04 -1.74
N ASN A 45 25.22 -2.15 -2.71
CA ASN A 45 26.52 -1.52 -2.98
C ASN A 45 26.34 -0.18 -3.72
N ASP A 46 27.41 0.55 -4.06
CA ASP A 46 27.27 1.88 -4.67
C ASP A 46 26.68 1.88 -6.08
N THR A 47 26.69 0.74 -6.75
CA THR A 47 26.10 0.52 -8.09
C THR A 47 24.75 -0.19 -8.03
N PHE A 48 24.26 -0.52 -6.83
CA PHE A 48 22.97 -1.16 -6.60
C PHE A 48 22.36 -0.62 -5.29
N LYS A 49 21.57 0.45 -5.40
CA LYS A 49 21.01 1.22 -4.27
C LYS A 49 19.78 2.04 -4.69
N ALA A 50 18.94 2.37 -3.73
CA ALA A 50 17.82 3.29 -3.87
C ALA A 50 17.88 4.36 -2.78
N ASN A 51 17.64 5.61 -3.14
CA ASN A 51 17.66 6.77 -2.23
C ASN A 51 16.28 7.43 -2.23
N TYR A 52 15.87 7.93 -1.07
CA TYR A 52 14.53 8.44 -0.86
C TYR A 52 14.58 9.79 -0.18
N THR A 53 13.73 10.70 -0.62
CA THR A 53 13.55 12.02 0.00
C THR A 53 12.08 12.31 0.21
N TYR A 54 11.79 13.16 1.18
CA TYR A 54 10.43 13.44 1.62
C TYR A 54 10.14 14.93 1.59
N ASN A 55 8.87 15.29 1.43
CA ASN A 55 8.42 16.67 1.57
C ASN A 55 8.33 17.08 3.05
N SER A 56 7.95 18.33 3.31
CA SER A 56 7.81 18.88 4.68
C SER A 56 6.71 18.20 5.52
N GLU A 57 5.87 17.38 4.90
CA GLU A 57 4.82 16.59 5.55
C GLU A 57 5.19 15.10 5.66
N ASN A 58 6.48 14.76 5.48
CA ASN A 58 7.01 13.40 5.56
C ASN A 58 6.43 12.42 4.52
N ARG A 59 5.98 12.93 3.36
CA ARG A 59 5.52 12.11 2.23
C ARG A 59 6.63 11.92 1.23
N LEU A 60 6.74 10.70 0.70
CA LEU A 60 7.77 10.32 -0.27
C LEU A 60 7.67 11.27 -1.47
N LYS A 61 8.72 12.04 -1.70
CA LYS A 61 8.78 13.04 -2.77
C LYS A 61 9.56 12.49 -3.95
N ASN A 62 10.81 12.11 -3.73
CA ASN A 62 11.65 11.53 -4.77
C ASN A 62 12.18 10.17 -4.35
N TRP A 63 12.24 9.26 -5.32
CA TRP A 63 12.85 7.95 -5.22
C TRP A 63 13.82 7.79 -6.40
N THR A 64 15.11 7.62 -6.10
CA THR A 64 16.15 7.48 -7.11
C THR A 64 16.90 6.16 -6.94
N GLY A 65 16.81 5.30 -7.94
CA GLY A 65 17.55 4.03 -7.99
C GLY A 65 18.79 4.08 -8.87
N THR A 66 19.77 3.28 -8.48
CA THR A 66 20.95 2.96 -9.29
C THR A 66 21.06 1.45 -9.34
N GLN A 67 21.09 0.93 -10.55
CA GLN A 67 21.25 -0.48 -10.88
C GLN A 67 22.54 -0.64 -11.72
N PRO A 68 23.10 -1.84 -11.89
CA PRO A 68 24.36 -2.03 -12.61
C PRO A 68 24.40 -1.46 -14.03
N ASN A 69 23.24 -1.41 -14.71
CA ASN A 69 23.14 -1.04 -16.12
C ASN A 69 22.28 0.21 -16.39
N PHE A 70 21.58 0.72 -15.39
CA PHE A 70 20.69 1.87 -15.52
C PHE A 70 20.47 2.55 -14.16
N SER A 71 19.96 3.77 -14.20
CA SER A 71 19.44 4.49 -13.04
C SER A 71 18.04 4.95 -13.36
N TYR A 72 17.22 5.15 -12.33
CA TYR A 72 15.90 5.74 -12.49
C TYR A 72 15.62 6.78 -11.42
N GLU A 73 14.71 7.69 -11.72
CA GLU A 73 14.17 8.69 -10.82
C GLU A 73 12.65 8.71 -10.94
N ILE A 74 12.00 8.77 -9.79
CA ILE A 74 10.56 8.93 -9.61
C ILE A 74 10.35 10.19 -8.77
N GLU A 75 9.60 11.16 -9.29
CA GLU A 75 9.11 12.32 -8.54
C GLU A 75 7.59 12.25 -8.38
N LEU A 76 7.13 12.32 -7.12
CA LEU A 76 5.72 12.32 -6.76
C LEU A 76 5.26 13.73 -6.39
N VAL A 77 4.26 14.23 -7.10
CA VAL A 77 3.68 15.56 -6.88
C VAL A 77 2.36 15.41 -6.13
N TYR A 78 2.19 16.20 -5.08
CA TYR A 78 1.01 16.17 -4.21
C TYR A 78 0.15 17.42 -4.37
N ASP A 79 -1.18 17.26 -4.29
CA ASP A 79 -2.11 18.37 -4.16
C ASP A 79 -2.23 18.88 -2.71
N ALA A 80 -3.06 19.90 -2.50
CA ALA A 80 -3.34 20.46 -1.17
C ALA A 80 -4.07 19.49 -0.23
N ASN A 81 -4.71 18.45 -0.77
CA ASN A 81 -5.34 17.36 -0.01
C ASN A 81 -4.37 16.19 0.20
N LYS A 82 -3.09 16.40 -0.10
CA LYS A 82 -2.00 15.45 0.11
C LYS A 82 -2.14 14.16 -0.69
N LYS A 83 -2.82 14.23 -1.85
CA LYS A 83 -2.91 13.14 -2.82
C LYS A 83 -1.89 13.30 -3.91
N ILE A 84 -1.34 12.18 -4.37
CA ILE A 84 -0.48 12.16 -5.55
C ILE A 84 -1.34 12.51 -6.76
N ILE A 85 -0.97 13.57 -7.48
CA ILE A 85 -1.63 14.00 -8.71
C ILE A 85 -0.78 13.77 -9.95
N GLU A 86 0.52 13.58 -9.77
CA GLU A 86 1.46 13.30 -10.85
C GLU A 86 2.60 12.42 -10.33
N ASN A 87 3.04 11.50 -11.18
CA ASN A 87 4.26 10.70 -11.03
C ASN A 87 5.11 10.93 -12.27
N HIS A 88 6.27 11.56 -12.11
CA HIS A 88 7.26 11.70 -13.17
C HIS A 88 8.30 10.59 -13.05
N TYR A 89 8.36 9.72 -14.05
CA TYR A 89 9.36 8.66 -14.15
C TYR A 89 10.40 9.00 -15.21
N GLN A 90 11.67 8.85 -14.86
CA GLN A 90 12.78 8.92 -15.79
C GLN A 90 13.72 7.73 -15.58
N GLU A 91 14.02 6.99 -16.65
CA GLU A 91 15.09 5.99 -16.69
C GLU A 91 16.25 6.51 -17.54
N THR A 92 17.48 6.27 -17.07
CA THR A 92 18.70 6.56 -17.80
C THR A 92 19.62 5.34 -17.79
N GLY A 93 19.90 4.80 -18.98
CA GLY A 93 20.86 3.72 -19.17
C GLY A 93 21.43 3.77 -20.59
N SER A 94 21.21 2.70 -21.36
CA SER A 94 21.58 2.69 -22.79
C SER A 94 20.78 3.70 -23.64
N ARG A 95 19.59 4.07 -23.16
CA ARG A 95 18.72 5.13 -23.68
C ARG A 95 18.08 5.86 -22.50
N THR A 96 17.53 7.03 -22.78
CA THR A 96 16.68 7.75 -21.83
C THR A 96 15.23 7.49 -22.18
N TYR A 97 14.43 7.13 -21.18
CA TYR A 97 12.98 7.00 -21.26
C TYR A 97 12.36 7.87 -20.16
N THR A 98 11.25 8.52 -20.49
CA THR A 98 10.51 9.37 -19.56
C THR A 98 9.01 9.12 -19.72
N SER A 99 8.29 9.11 -18.62
CA SER A 99 6.83 9.01 -18.60
C SER A 99 6.26 9.88 -17.49
N ASP A 100 5.11 10.47 -17.73
CA ASP A 100 4.33 11.21 -16.75
C ASP A 100 2.99 10.51 -16.57
N THR A 101 2.67 10.13 -15.33
CA THR A 101 1.36 9.58 -14.99
C THR A 101 0.53 10.60 -14.21
N TYR A 102 -0.69 10.89 -14.68
CA TYR A 102 -1.56 11.90 -14.08
C TYR A 102 -2.78 11.28 -13.40
N PHE A 103 -2.97 11.57 -12.11
CA PHE A 103 -4.05 11.01 -11.30
C PHE A 103 -5.17 12.04 -11.08
N LYS A 104 -6.43 11.61 -11.24
CA LYS A 104 -7.62 12.45 -10.98
C LYS A 104 -8.54 11.80 -9.98
N TYR A 105 -9.19 12.62 -9.17
CA TYR A 105 -10.06 12.20 -8.08
C TYR A 105 -11.45 12.81 -8.20
N ASN A 106 -12.47 12.11 -7.69
CA ASN A 106 -13.80 12.69 -7.51
C ASN A 106 -13.91 13.45 -6.17
N ASN A 107 -15.11 14.00 -5.92
CA ASN A 107 -15.41 14.74 -4.69
C ASN A 107 -15.42 13.86 -3.43
N ASP A 108 -15.68 12.55 -3.58
CA ASP A 108 -15.61 11.55 -2.49
C ASP A 108 -14.18 11.07 -2.24
N ASN A 109 -13.20 11.73 -2.85
CA ASN A 109 -11.80 11.46 -2.77
C ASN A 109 -11.29 10.17 -3.44
N ASN A 110 -12.14 9.44 -4.16
CA ASN A 110 -11.76 8.24 -4.90
C ASN A 110 -10.98 8.58 -6.18
N LEU A 111 -9.98 7.76 -6.52
CA LEU A 111 -9.25 7.85 -7.79
C LEU A 111 -10.19 7.47 -8.94
N ILE A 112 -10.42 8.36 -9.91
CA ILE A 112 -11.34 8.11 -11.03
C ILE A 112 -10.65 7.96 -12.38
N SER A 113 -9.38 8.34 -12.49
CA SER A 113 -8.57 8.06 -13.66
C SER A 113 -7.09 8.17 -13.37
N TYR A 114 -6.30 7.40 -14.10
CA TYR A 114 -4.87 7.57 -14.25
C TYR A 114 -4.51 7.21 -15.70
N ASP A 115 -3.69 8.04 -16.35
CA ASP A 115 -3.34 7.90 -17.77
C ASP A 115 -4.57 7.66 -18.66
N ASP A 116 -4.55 6.58 -19.43
CA ASP A 116 -5.63 6.17 -20.34
C ASP A 116 -6.66 5.25 -19.64
N VAL A 117 -6.60 5.09 -18.32
CA VAL A 117 -7.50 4.26 -17.52
C VAL A 117 -8.54 5.11 -16.79
N ASN A 118 -9.81 4.73 -16.94
CA ASN A 118 -10.94 5.30 -16.22
C ASN A 118 -11.46 4.30 -15.18
N LEU A 119 -11.78 4.79 -13.99
CA LEU A 119 -12.31 4.02 -12.87
C LEU A 119 -13.72 4.50 -12.54
N THR A 120 -14.68 3.56 -12.49
CA THR A 120 -16.06 3.84 -12.05
C THR A 120 -16.42 3.01 -10.85
N TYR A 121 -17.14 3.61 -9.90
CA TYR A 121 -17.49 3.00 -8.62
C TYR A 121 -18.99 2.71 -8.55
N ASN A 122 -19.34 1.50 -8.13
CA ASN A 122 -20.70 1.09 -7.79
C ASN A 122 -20.69 0.32 -6.46
N GLY A 123 -20.81 1.06 -5.35
CA GLY A 123 -20.59 0.50 -4.02
C GLY A 123 -19.15 0.01 -3.85
N HIS A 124 -18.99 -1.27 -3.51
CA HIS A 124 -17.67 -1.91 -3.31
C HIS A 124 -17.04 -2.44 -4.60
N VAL A 125 -17.67 -2.25 -5.76
CA VAL A 125 -17.15 -2.68 -7.06
C VAL A 125 -16.54 -1.48 -7.79
N ILE A 126 -15.31 -1.66 -8.28
CA ILE A 126 -14.58 -0.71 -9.12
C ILE A 126 -14.40 -1.34 -10.49
N THR A 127 -14.92 -0.71 -11.54
CA THR A 127 -14.65 -1.13 -12.93
C THR A 127 -13.55 -0.24 -13.49
N ALA A 128 -12.46 -0.85 -13.95
CA ALA A 128 -11.37 -0.16 -14.64
C ALA A 128 -11.43 -0.45 -16.14
N THR A 129 -11.41 0.60 -16.95
CA THR A 129 -11.48 0.50 -18.42
C THR A 129 -10.47 1.40 -19.08
N GLY A 130 -9.74 0.91 -20.08
CA GLY A 130 -8.76 1.69 -20.83
C GLY A 130 -7.55 0.89 -21.24
N THR A 131 -6.47 1.58 -21.59
CA THR A 131 -5.16 0.99 -21.86
C THR A 131 -4.44 0.75 -20.53
N ILE A 132 -4.61 -0.43 -19.95
CA ILE A 132 -3.95 -0.80 -18.69
C ILE A 132 -2.53 -1.30 -19.00
N GLU A 133 -1.51 -0.82 -18.27
CA GLU A 133 -0.09 -1.15 -18.43
C GLU A 133 0.49 -0.97 -19.85
N GLY A 134 -0.06 -0.02 -20.62
CA GLY A 134 0.41 0.25 -21.99
C GLY A 134 0.12 -0.89 -22.99
N HIS A 135 -0.74 -1.83 -22.63
CA HIS A 135 -1.14 -2.96 -23.48
C HIS A 135 -2.32 -2.61 -24.38
N GLN A 136 -3.23 -3.56 -24.57
CA GLN A 136 -4.49 -3.38 -25.28
C GLN A 136 -5.56 -2.84 -24.34
N ASN A 137 -6.61 -2.25 -24.91
CA ASN A 137 -7.78 -1.86 -24.14
C ASN A 137 -8.36 -3.07 -23.42
N ALA A 138 -8.53 -2.94 -22.10
CA ALA A 138 -9.07 -3.96 -21.23
C ALA A 138 -10.21 -3.41 -20.37
N THR A 139 -10.97 -4.32 -19.78
CA THR A 139 -11.96 -4.03 -18.75
C THR A 139 -11.78 -5.06 -17.66
N ILE A 140 -11.50 -4.61 -16.44
CA ILE A 140 -11.39 -5.45 -15.26
C ILE A 140 -12.32 -4.93 -14.17
N GLU A 141 -12.70 -5.83 -13.27
CA GLU A 141 -13.49 -5.48 -12.09
C GLU A 141 -12.71 -5.83 -10.81
N LEU A 142 -12.70 -4.88 -9.89
CA LEU A 142 -12.14 -5.05 -8.55
C LEU A 142 -13.30 -5.02 -7.55
N GLU A 143 -13.32 -5.95 -6.61
CA GLU A 143 -14.22 -5.89 -5.46
C GLU A 143 -13.41 -5.53 -4.22
N THR A 144 -13.96 -4.66 -3.38
CA THR A 144 -13.32 -4.19 -2.14
C THR A 144 -14.09 -4.63 -0.90
N ASN A 145 -13.40 -4.68 0.24
CA ASN A 145 -14.07 -4.78 1.54
C ASN A 145 -14.49 -3.39 2.08
N ASN A 146 -15.07 -3.36 3.28
CA ASN A 146 -15.58 -2.14 3.91
C ASN A 146 -14.49 -1.11 4.25
N VAL A 147 -13.21 -1.50 4.28
CA VAL A 147 -12.08 -0.58 4.52
C VAL A 147 -11.35 -0.21 3.23
N GLY A 148 -11.87 -0.64 2.08
CA GLY A 148 -11.35 -0.28 0.76
C GLY A 148 -10.20 -1.16 0.24
N LEU A 149 -9.86 -2.27 0.92
CA LEU A 149 -8.86 -3.22 0.41
C LEU A 149 -9.49 -4.11 -0.67
N ILE A 150 -8.77 -4.34 -1.77
CA ILE A 150 -9.24 -5.14 -2.90
C ILE A 150 -9.21 -6.62 -2.53
N THR A 151 -10.38 -7.25 -2.49
CA THR A 151 -10.56 -8.67 -2.15
C THR A 151 -10.74 -9.56 -3.37
N LYS A 152 -10.98 -8.98 -4.55
CA LYS A 152 -11.07 -9.75 -5.80
C LYS A 152 -10.70 -8.91 -7.01
N LEU A 153 -9.97 -9.51 -7.95
CA LEU A 153 -9.70 -9.00 -9.30
C LEU A 153 -10.31 -9.98 -10.30
N THR A 154 -11.20 -9.49 -11.17
CA THR A 154 -11.81 -10.27 -12.25
C THR A 154 -11.28 -9.80 -13.59
N GLU A 155 -10.73 -10.72 -14.36
CA GLU A 155 -10.16 -10.52 -15.69
C GLU A 155 -11.01 -11.28 -16.73
N ASN A 156 -10.58 -11.29 -17.99
CA ASN A 156 -11.35 -11.94 -19.06
C ASN A 156 -11.47 -13.46 -18.87
N ASP A 157 -10.38 -14.13 -18.47
CA ASP A 157 -10.28 -15.60 -18.47
C ASP A 157 -10.15 -16.22 -17.06
N ASN A 158 -9.92 -15.38 -16.06
CA ASN A 158 -9.63 -15.78 -14.68
C ASN A 158 -10.09 -14.70 -13.68
N TYR A 159 -10.11 -15.07 -12.41
CA TYR A 159 -10.24 -14.14 -11.30
C TYR A 159 -9.34 -14.56 -10.14
N THR A 160 -8.87 -13.58 -9.38
CA THR A 160 -8.03 -13.79 -8.20
C THR A 160 -8.75 -13.25 -6.96
N VAL A 161 -8.81 -14.06 -5.90
CA VAL A 161 -9.36 -13.67 -4.59
C VAL A 161 -8.22 -13.44 -3.61
N PHE A 162 -8.31 -12.37 -2.85
CA PHE A 162 -7.27 -11.91 -1.92
C PHE A 162 -7.80 -11.92 -0.48
N ASP A 163 -7.10 -12.60 0.42
CA ASP A 163 -7.39 -12.63 1.86
C ASP A 163 -6.39 -11.77 2.63
N TYR A 164 -6.86 -11.12 3.69
CA TYR A 164 -6.05 -10.24 4.54
C TYR A 164 -6.09 -10.69 6.00
N ASN A 165 -5.02 -10.45 6.75
CA ASN A 165 -5.04 -10.59 8.20
C ASN A 165 -5.70 -9.37 8.88
N LEU A 166 -5.81 -9.40 10.22
CA LEU A 166 -6.40 -8.32 11.02
C LEU A 166 -5.60 -7.00 10.95
N ASP A 167 -4.31 -7.08 10.62
CA ASP A 167 -3.43 -5.93 10.44
C ASP A 167 -3.54 -5.28 9.06
N GLY A 168 -4.33 -5.87 8.16
CA GLY A 168 -4.50 -5.41 6.78
C GLY A 168 -3.41 -5.88 5.82
N ASN A 169 -2.55 -6.83 6.24
CA ASN A 169 -1.57 -7.45 5.34
C ASN A 169 -2.24 -8.49 4.45
N LEU A 170 -1.91 -8.50 3.16
CA LEU A 170 -2.33 -9.53 2.21
C LEU A 170 -1.67 -10.85 2.57
N THR A 171 -2.42 -11.88 2.96
CA THR A 171 -1.83 -13.17 3.38
C THR A 171 -2.03 -14.28 2.36
N ILE A 172 -3.06 -14.18 1.52
CA ILE A 172 -3.37 -15.20 0.53
C ILE A 172 -3.85 -14.55 -0.76
N ALA A 173 -3.40 -15.07 -1.91
CA ALA A 173 -4.02 -14.83 -3.21
C ALA A 173 -4.35 -16.18 -3.87
N LYS A 174 -5.58 -16.38 -4.30
CA LYS A 174 -6.03 -17.62 -4.98
C LYS A 174 -6.54 -17.27 -6.37
N ASN A 175 -5.91 -17.81 -7.40
CA ASN A 175 -6.29 -17.60 -8.78
C ASN A 175 -7.15 -18.76 -9.29
N TYR A 176 -8.24 -18.43 -9.97
CA TYR A 176 -9.22 -19.37 -10.51
C TYR A 176 -9.47 -19.05 -11.97
N ASN A 177 -9.76 -20.06 -12.79
CA ASN A 177 -10.35 -19.81 -14.10
C ASN A 177 -11.86 -19.53 -13.99
N ASN A 178 -12.48 -19.14 -15.11
CA ASN A 178 -13.92 -18.88 -15.19
C ASN A 178 -14.87 -20.07 -14.93
N ASN A 179 -14.34 -21.28 -14.68
CA ASN A 179 -15.12 -22.45 -14.26
C ASN A 179 -14.91 -22.78 -12.76
N ASP A 180 -14.45 -21.81 -11.97
CA ASP A 180 -14.14 -21.95 -10.53
C ASP A 180 -13.07 -23.00 -10.21
N ILE A 181 -12.20 -23.34 -11.18
CA ILE A 181 -11.08 -24.25 -10.96
C ILE A 181 -9.90 -23.45 -10.43
N LEU A 182 -9.45 -23.79 -9.22
CA LEU A 182 -8.24 -23.21 -8.61
C LEU A 182 -7.01 -23.57 -9.46
N LEU A 183 -6.30 -22.55 -9.92
CA LEU A 183 -5.08 -22.66 -10.72
C LEU A 183 -3.83 -22.57 -9.85
N SER A 184 -3.79 -21.61 -8.92
CA SER A 184 -2.68 -21.41 -8.00
C SER A 184 -3.13 -20.78 -6.69
N THR A 185 -2.34 -20.99 -5.64
CA THR A 185 -2.48 -20.31 -4.35
C THR A 185 -1.13 -19.75 -3.94
N TYR A 186 -1.10 -18.45 -3.64
CA TYR A 186 0.03 -17.79 -3.03
C TYR A 186 -0.26 -17.53 -1.56
N THR A 187 0.74 -17.78 -0.71
CA THR A 187 0.71 -17.44 0.71
C THR A 187 1.86 -16.47 1.00
N ILE A 188 1.57 -15.42 1.75
CA ILE A 188 2.53 -14.41 2.17
C ILE A 188 2.58 -14.42 3.70
N GLU A 189 3.78 -14.58 4.25
CA GLU A 189 4.00 -14.54 5.69
C GLU A 189 4.70 -13.25 6.09
N TYR A 190 4.45 -12.83 7.33
CA TYR A 190 4.95 -11.58 7.88
C TYR A 190 5.55 -11.80 9.26
N ASP A 191 6.50 -10.95 9.62
CA ASP A 191 6.85 -10.78 11.02
C ASP A 191 5.90 -9.78 11.72
N GLN A 192 6.27 -9.33 12.92
CA GLN A 192 5.48 -8.39 13.72
C GLN A 192 6.01 -6.96 13.65
N ASN A 193 7.07 -6.71 12.87
CA ASN A 193 7.73 -5.41 12.79
C ASN A 193 7.11 -4.59 11.67
N ILE A 194 7.16 -3.26 11.83
CA ILE A 194 6.53 -2.35 10.87
C ILE A 194 7.33 -2.29 9.57
N ASN A 195 6.62 -2.30 8.45
CA ASN A 195 7.18 -1.88 7.18
C ASN A 195 7.36 -0.36 7.21
N PRO A 196 8.59 0.17 7.10
CA PRO A 196 8.83 1.61 7.19
C PRO A 196 8.14 2.42 6.07
N PHE A 197 7.72 1.76 4.98
CA PHE A 197 7.02 2.39 3.87
C PHE A 197 5.50 2.39 4.02
N TYR A 198 4.97 1.65 4.98
CA TYR A 198 3.53 1.48 5.13
C TYR A 198 2.78 2.82 5.14
N GLY A 199 1.75 2.92 4.29
CA GLY A 199 0.87 4.08 4.20
C GLY A 199 1.35 5.18 3.26
N GLN A 200 2.58 5.10 2.74
CA GLN A 200 2.99 5.94 1.60
C GLN A 200 2.12 5.62 0.38
N MET A 201 1.96 6.58 -0.52
CA MET A 201 1.23 6.40 -1.80
C MET A 201 -0.24 5.91 -1.69
N LYS A 202 -0.87 6.00 -0.50
CA LYS A 202 -2.25 5.53 -0.25
C LYS A 202 -3.28 6.06 -1.26
N SER A 203 -3.13 7.31 -1.73
CA SER A 203 -4.08 7.91 -2.67
C SER A 203 -4.16 7.18 -4.02
N ILE A 204 -3.11 6.45 -4.41
CA ILE A 204 -3.04 5.70 -5.67
C ILE A 204 -3.06 4.19 -5.44
N TYR A 205 -3.59 3.72 -4.30
CA TYR A 205 -3.67 2.30 -3.95
C TYR A 205 -4.31 1.44 -5.06
N VAL A 206 -5.43 1.87 -5.63
CA VAL A 206 -6.13 1.12 -6.69
C VAL A 206 -5.25 0.94 -7.91
N GLU A 207 -4.53 1.99 -8.31
CA GLU A 207 -3.65 1.95 -9.46
C GLU A 207 -2.42 1.06 -9.20
N ARG A 208 -1.76 1.21 -8.05
CA ARG A 208 -0.65 0.34 -7.66
C ARG A 208 -1.09 -1.11 -7.48
N PHE A 209 -2.33 -1.38 -7.07
CA PHE A 209 -2.86 -2.75 -7.02
C PHE A 209 -3.00 -3.34 -8.41
N ILE A 210 -3.49 -2.56 -9.38
CA ILE A 210 -3.57 -3.01 -10.78
C ILE A 210 -2.16 -3.28 -11.31
N GLU A 211 -1.22 -2.36 -11.15
CA GLU A 211 0.19 -2.48 -11.59
C GLU A 211 0.90 -3.77 -11.09
N PHE A 212 0.53 -4.26 -9.91
CA PHE A 212 1.20 -5.41 -9.29
C PHE A 212 0.49 -6.75 -9.51
N PHE A 213 -0.79 -6.71 -9.86
CA PHE A 213 -1.63 -7.92 -9.88
C PHE A 213 -2.42 -8.11 -11.16
N TYR A 214 -2.35 -7.21 -12.14
CA TYR A 214 -3.03 -7.35 -13.42
C TYR A 214 -2.02 -7.29 -14.59
N PRO A 215 -2.02 -8.27 -15.51
CA PRO A 215 -2.71 -9.54 -15.40
C PRO A 215 -2.13 -10.36 -14.23
N PHE A 216 -2.94 -11.20 -13.59
CA PHE A 216 -2.45 -11.92 -12.42
C PHE A 216 -1.51 -13.07 -12.83
N GLU A 217 -0.21 -12.83 -12.72
CA GLU A 217 0.83 -13.83 -13.02
C GLU A 217 1.57 -14.33 -11.77
N GLY A 218 1.40 -13.65 -10.63
CA GLY A 218 2.03 -14.06 -9.37
C GLY A 218 2.04 -12.94 -8.33
N ILE A 219 2.89 -13.12 -7.32
CA ILE A 219 3.13 -12.13 -6.26
C ILE A 219 4.59 -11.69 -6.32
N TYR A 220 4.81 -10.46 -6.80
CA TYR A 220 6.13 -9.86 -6.98
C TYR A 220 6.27 -8.59 -6.13
N ILE A 221 5.95 -8.70 -4.83
CA ILE A 221 6.06 -7.60 -3.86
C ILE A 221 7.05 -7.96 -2.75
N GLY A 222 7.62 -6.94 -2.13
CA GLY A 222 8.54 -7.08 -1.01
C GLY A 222 9.99 -6.80 -1.41
N GLY A 223 10.88 -6.98 -0.44
CA GLY A 223 12.31 -6.83 -0.68
C GLY A 223 12.83 -5.40 -0.89
N PHE A 224 14.00 -5.32 -1.50
CA PHE A 224 14.68 -4.10 -1.96
C PHE A 224 13.75 -3.34 -2.89
N GLU A 225 13.64 -2.02 -2.72
CA GLU A 225 12.66 -1.19 -3.44
C GLU A 225 11.19 -1.48 -3.04
N GLY A 226 10.98 -1.93 -1.79
CA GLY A 226 9.65 -2.21 -1.21
C GLY A 226 8.64 -1.06 -1.21
N TYR A 227 9.04 0.16 -1.62
CA TYR A 227 8.15 1.28 -1.94
C TYR A 227 7.24 1.05 -3.15
N SER A 228 7.52 0.03 -3.97
CA SER A 228 6.70 -0.23 -5.15
C SER A 228 5.28 -0.68 -4.75
N PHE A 229 5.12 -1.29 -3.56
CA PHE A 229 3.83 -1.67 -2.98
C PHE A 229 3.73 -1.42 -1.45
N PRO A 230 3.62 -0.15 -1.00
CA PRO A 230 3.77 0.26 0.41
C PRO A 230 2.48 0.10 1.24
N PHE A 231 1.69 -0.94 0.97
CA PHE A 231 0.37 -1.14 1.59
C PHE A 231 0.33 -2.30 2.58
N GLN A 232 1.45 -3.00 2.76
CA GLN A 232 1.62 -4.02 3.78
C GLN A 232 2.16 -3.37 5.05
N LYS A 233 1.44 -3.52 6.17
CA LYS A 233 1.80 -2.94 7.47
C LYS A 233 3.05 -3.57 8.05
N ASN A 234 3.26 -4.86 7.83
CA ASN A 234 4.42 -5.59 8.34
C ASN A 234 5.41 -5.99 7.25
N ASN A 235 6.63 -6.35 7.66
CA ASN A 235 7.65 -6.85 6.75
C ASN A 235 7.31 -8.28 6.32
N ILE A 236 7.35 -8.53 5.01
CA ILE A 236 7.15 -9.86 4.41
C ILE A 236 8.38 -10.71 4.75
N ILE A 237 8.19 -11.92 5.28
CA ILE A 237 9.30 -12.85 5.56
C ILE A 237 9.35 -14.03 4.60
N SER A 238 8.26 -14.37 3.93
CA SER A 238 8.24 -15.41 2.91
C SER A 238 7.07 -15.24 1.95
N ILE A 239 7.26 -15.74 0.72
CA ILE A 239 6.19 -15.92 -0.25
C ILE A 239 6.31 -17.33 -0.82
N SER A 240 5.18 -18.04 -0.83
CA SER A 240 5.07 -19.40 -1.32
C SER A 240 3.99 -19.51 -2.39
N GLU A 241 4.23 -20.32 -3.42
CA GLU A 241 3.25 -20.71 -4.42
C GLU A 241 2.95 -22.21 -4.26
N ASN A 242 1.67 -22.57 -4.11
CA ASN A 242 1.22 -23.96 -3.94
C ASN A 242 2.01 -24.71 -2.85
N SER A 243 2.25 -24.02 -1.72
CA SER A 243 3.05 -24.49 -0.59
C SER A 243 4.56 -24.68 -0.84
N THR A 244 5.08 -24.18 -1.97
CA THR A 244 6.51 -24.12 -2.26
C THR A 244 7.00 -22.69 -2.08
N GLU A 245 7.86 -22.47 -1.09
CA GLU A 245 8.54 -21.18 -0.90
C GLU A 245 9.44 -20.89 -2.11
N PHE A 246 9.31 -19.70 -2.69
CA PHE A 246 10.18 -19.25 -3.78
C PHE A 246 11.03 -18.03 -3.41
N VAL A 247 10.63 -17.29 -2.37
CA VAL A 247 11.42 -16.21 -1.78
C VAL A 247 11.24 -16.15 -0.26
N SER A 248 12.33 -15.89 0.46
CA SER A 248 12.31 -15.55 1.89
C SER A 248 13.19 -14.35 2.21
N TYR A 249 12.83 -13.64 3.27
CA TYR A 249 13.49 -12.42 3.73
C TYR A 249 13.85 -12.54 5.20
N ASN A 250 15.13 -12.33 5.52
CA ASN A 250 15.64 -12.35 6.89
C ASN A 250 16.10 -10.96 7.30
N TYR A 251 15.42 -10.37 8.27
CA TYR A 251 15.69 -9.01 8.73
C TYR A 251 16.53 -8.98 10.00
N THR A 252 17.35 -7.94 10.11
CA THR A 252 17.85 -7.47 11.41
C THR A 252 17.25 -6.11 11.73
N TYR A 253 17.13 -5.81 13.02
CA TYR A 253 16.38 -4.65 13.50
C TYR A 253 17.21 -3.79 14.44
N ASP A 254 16.90 -2.49 14.47
CA ASP A 254 17.38 -1.60 15.50
C ASP A 254 16.61 -1.80 16.82
N THR A 255 16.94 -1.00 17.85
CA THR A 255 16.30 -1.09 19.17
C THR A 255 14.83 -0.65 19.18
N GLU A 256 14.36 -0.01 18.12
CA GLU A 256 12.98 0.44 17.92
C GLU A 256 12.22 -0.44 16.93
N ASN A 257 12.79 -1.59 16.55
CA ASN A 257 12.23 -2.57 15.62
C ASN A 257 12.11 -2.07 14.16
N TYR A 258 12.94 -1.12 13.75
CA TYR A 258 13.08 -0.74 12.33
C TYR A 258 14.15 -1.59 11.64
N PRO A 259 13.89 -2.07 10.41
CA PRO A 259 14.82 -2.95 9.72
C PRO A 259 16.13 -2.20 9.39
N LEU A 260 17.27 -2.79 9.76
CA LEU A 260 18.61 -2.27 9.46
C LEU A 260 19.25 -2.95 8.25
N ASN A 261 18.92 -4.22 8.05
CA ASN A 261 19.45 -5.05 6.97
C ASN A 261 18.45 -6.15 6.65
N VAL A 262 18.40 -6.52 5.38
CA VAL A 262 17.56 -7.61 4.88
C VAL A 262 18.42 -8.51 4.01
N ASN A 263 18.30 -9.81 4.25
CA ASN A 263 18.83 -10.84 3.37
C ASN A 263 17.67 -11.50 2.63
N GLU A 264 17.59 -11.24 1.32
CA GLU A 264 16.64 -11.90 0.42
C GLU A 264 17.26 -13.15 -0.15
N ASN A 265 16.49 -14.22 -0.12
CA ASN A 265 16.88 -15.50 -0.66
C ASN A 265 15.84 -15.93 -1.70
N TYR A 266 16.19 -15.73 -2.97
CA TYR A 266 15.55 -16.43 -4.07
C TYR A 266 16.26 -17.77 -4.24
N SER A 267 15.56 -18.80 -4.70
CA SER A 267 16.11 -20.16 -4.85
C SER A 267 17.50 -20.24 -5.53
N THR A 268 17.90 -19.24 -6.32
CA THR A 268 19.20 -19.14 -7.01
C THR A 268 20.10 -18.00 -6.57
N ASP A 269 19.58 -16.97 -5.90
CA ASP A 269 20.28 -15.69 -5.69
C ASP A 269 20.03 -15.15 -4.28
N ILE A 270 21.09 -14.63 -3.66
CA ILE A 270 21.03 -14.02 -2.35
C ILE A 270 21.45 -12.56 -2.47
N TYR A 271 20.58 -11.66 -2.01
CA TYR A 271 20.85 -10.23 -1.94
C TYR A 271 20.84 -9.77 -0.50
N GLU A 272 21.85 -9.00 -0.12
CA GLU A 272 21.91 -8.37 1.20
C GLU A 272 21.95 -6.85 1.00
N PHE A 273 20.98 -6.14 1.56
CA PHE A 273 20.97 -4.69 1.54
C PHE A 273 20.82 -4.12 2.94
N ASN A 274 21.52 -3.00 3.13
CA ASN A 274 21.46 -2.20 4.34
C ASN A 274 20.47 -1.07 4.16
N ILE A 275 19.74 -0.78 5.22
CA ILE A 275 18.75 0.29 5.29
C ILE A 275 19.29 1.35 6.26
N ALA A 276 19.25 2.62 5.85
CA ALA A 276 19.54 3.73 6.74
C ALA A 276 18.41 4.75 6.70
N TYR A 277 18.22 5.44 7.82
CA TYR A 277 17.12 6.36 8.06
C TYR A 277 17.62 7.81 8.15
N TYR A 278 16.68 8.76 8.07
CA TYR A 278 16.93 10.12 8.53
C TYR A 278 16.99 10.16 10.06
N ASP A 279 17.83 11.04 10.60
CA ASP A 279 17.98 11.30 12.04
C ASP A 279 16.77 12.07 12.61
#